data_AF-A0A8S3WD31-F1
#
_entry.id   AF-A0A8S3WD31-F1
#
_cell.length_a   1.000
_cell.length_b   1.000
_cell.length_c   1.000
_cell.angle_alpha   90.00
_cell.angle_beta   90.00
_cell.angle_gamma   90.00
#
_symmetry.space_group_name_H-M   'P 1'
#
loop_
_entity.id
_entity.type
_entity.pdbx_description
1 polymer ?
#
loop_
_entity_poly.entity_id
_entity_poly.type
_entity_poly.pdbx_seq_one_letter_code
_entity_poly.pdbx_strand_id
1 'polypeptide(L)'
;MIHKWFYKFIRRRTKPIPADEALLWKRRLSLAYGFIAWNAFGILVYSIYQGKADWAHYYGLKSDEEQAMPPAQAWAKTLGIKNAKVYRISGFKKVDEYEIVEGEEVRRTKIDTHPTEELQE
;
A
#
# COMPACT_ATOMS: atom_id res chain seq x y z
N MET A 1 -13.00 -18.89 -15.66
CA MET A 1 -13.99 -19.30 -16.70
C MET A 1 -14.73 -18.13 -17.37
N ILE A 2 -14.73 -16.91 -16.80
CA ILE A 2 -15.45 -15.73 -17.32
C ILE A 2 -14.99 -15.30 -18.74
N HIS A 3 -13.69 -15.46 -19.06
CA HIS A 3 -13.13 -14.95 -20.31
C HIS A 3 -13.61 -15.68 -21.57
N LYS A 4 -13.84 -16.99 -21.52
CA LYS A 4 -14.17 -17.78 -22.72
C LYS A 4 -15.52 -17.40 -23.32
N TRP A 5 -16.51 -17.06 -22.48
CA TRP A 5 -17.83 -16.64 -22.94
C TRP A 5 -17.78 -15.27 -23.60
N PHE A 6 -17.05 -14.32 -23.01
CA PHE A 6 -16.87 -12.98 -23.56
C PHE A 6 -16.11 -13.00 -24.89
N TYR A 7 -15.01 -13.77 -24.99
CA TYR A 7 -14.30 -13.97 -26.26
C TYR A 7 -15.21 -14.59 -27.33
N LYS A 8 -16.04 -15.57 -26.98
CA LYS A 8 -17.04 -16.15 -27.91
C LYS A 8 -18.10 -15.12 -28.31
N PHE A 9 -18.57 -14.29 -27.38
CA PHE A 9 -19.56 -13.25 -27.65
C PHE A 9 -19.02 -12.19 -28.63
N ILE A 10 -17.81 -11.68 -28.39
CA ILE A 10 -17.15 -10.74 -29.28
C ILE A 10 -16.95 -11.38 -30.66
N ARG A 11 -16.37 -12.58 -30.73
CA ARG A 11 -16.07 -13.24 -32.01
C ARG A 11 -17.33 -13.59 -32.82
N ARG A 12 -18.48 -13.76 -32.16
CA ARG A 12 -19.78 -13.98 -32.82
C ARG A 12 -20.42 -12.68 -33.32
N ARG A 13 -20.19 -11.55 -32.65
CA ARG A 13 -20.78 -10.25 -33.03
C ARG A 13 -19.88 -9.39 -33.93
N THR A 14 -18.57 -9.62 -33.91
CA THR A 14 -17.60 -8.80 -34.66
C THR A 14 -17.10 -9.54 -35.88
N LYS A 15 -17.13 -8.87 -37.05
CA LYS A 15 -16.52 -9.38 -38.29
C LYS A 15 -14.99 -9.36 -38.16
N PRO A 16 -14.26 -10.28 -38.84
CA PRO A 16 -12.80 -10.23 -38.87
C PRO A 16 -12.33 -8.88 -39.42
N ILE A 17 -11.40 -8.24 -38.72
CA ILE A 17 -10.87 -6.93 -39.08
C ILE A 17 -9.69 -7.14 -40.06
N PRO A 18 -9.62 -6.40 -41.18
CA PRO A 18 -8.46 -6.40 -42.06
C PRO A 18 -7.17 -6.03 -41.32
N ALA A 19 -6.03 -6.59 -41.74
CA ALA A 19 -4.76 -6.43 -41.02
C ALA A 19 -4.33 -4.96 -40.89
N ASP A 20 -4.49 -4.17 -41.96
CA ASP A 20 -4.09 -2.76 -41.99
C ASP A 20 -4.92 -1.90 -41.04
N GLU A 21 -6.24 -2.14 -41.02
CA GLU A 21 -7.16 -1.47 -40.09
C GLU A 21 -6.84 -1.84 -38.63
N ALA A 22 -6.53 -3.11 -38.38
CA ALA A 22 -6.18 -3.59 -37.04
C ALA A 22 -4.91 -2.91 -36.51
N LEU A 23 -3.87 -2.76 -37.34
CA LEU A 23 -2.64 -2.05 -36.97
C LEU A 23 -2.90 -0.59 -36.64
N LEU A 24 -3.73 0.08 -37.45
CA LEU A 24 -4.08 1.48 -37.27
C LEU A 24 -4.85 1.69 -35.95
N TRP A 25 -5.85 0.85 -35.68
CA TRP A 25 -6.62 0.92 -34.43
C TRP A 25 -5.80 0.54 -33.20
N LYS A 26 -4.90 -0.45 -33.31
CA LYS A 26 -3.96 -0.78 -32.23
C LYS A 26 -3.14 0.46 -31.83
N ARG A 27 -2.56 1.17 -32.81
CA ARG A 27 -1.78 2.39 -32.54
C ARG A 27 -2.61 3.48 -31.86
N ARG A 28 -3.84 3.72 -32.34
CA ARG A 28 -4.75 4.71 -31.75
C ARG A 28 -5.11 4.37 -30.31
N LEU A 29 -5.47 3.11 -30.05
CA LEU A 29 -5.81 2.64 -28.71
C LEU A 29 -4.62 2.69 -27.75
N SER A 30 -3.41 2.37 -28.22
CA SER A 30 -2.20 2.53 -27.41
C SER A 30 -1.93 3.97 -27.01
N LEU A 31 -2.12 4.92 -27.94
CA LEU A 31 -1.96 6.36 -27.65
C LEU A 31 -3.03 6.85 -26.67
N ALA A 32 -4.30 6.47 -26.90
CA ALA A 32 -5.40 6.81 -26.00
C ALA A 32 -5.17 6.23 -24.60
N TYR A 33 -4.74 4.97 -24.51
CA TYR A 33 -4.38 4.33 -23.25
C TYR A 33 -3.27 5.09 -22.53
N GLY A 34 -2.19 5.44 -23.23
CA GLY A 34 -1.08 6.20 -22.65
C GLY A 34 -1.53 7.57 -22.12
N PHE A 35 -2.36 8.29 -22.88
CA PHE A 35 -2.89 9.58 -22.45
C PHE A 35 -3.78 9.46 -21.21
N ILE A 36 -4.73 8.51 -21.20
CA ILE A 36 -5.63 8.30 -20.06
C ILE A 36 -4.83 7.86 -18.83
N ALA A 37 -3.89 6.92 -19.00
CA ALA A 37 -3.05 6.43 -17.91
C ALA A 37 -2.18 7.56 -17.33
N TRP A 38 -1.64 8.45 -18.17
CA TRP A 38 -0.85 9.58 -17.72
C TRP A 38 -1.67 10.56 -16.88
N ASN A 39 -2.89 10.87 -17.32
CA ASN A 39 -3.80 11.74 -16.56
C ASN A 39 -4.23 11.08 -15.24
N ALA A 40 -4.57 9.79 -15.25
CA ALA A 40 -4.92 9.05 -14.04
C ALA A 40 -3.75 8.99 -13.05
N PHE A 41 -2.52 8.80 -13.56
CA PHE A 41 -1.31 8.85 -12.74
C PHE A 41 -1.11 10.24 -12.12
N GLY A 42 -1.29 11.31 -12.88
CA GLY A 42 -1.22 12.69 -12.35
C GLY A 42 -2.24 12.94 -11.23
N ILE A 43 -3.49 12.47 -11.40
CA ILE A 43 -4.53 12.56 -10.37
C ILE A 43 -4.14 11.78 -9.12
N LEU A 44 -3.55 10.59 -9.28
CA LEU A 44 -3.09 9.77 -8.16
C LEU A 44 -1.98 10.49 -7.37
N VAL A 45 -0.96 11.00 -8.07
CA VAL A 45 0.16 11.74 -7.44
C VAL A 45 -0.35 12.99 -6.72
N TYR A 46 -1.26 13.74 -7.35
CA TYR A 46 -1.89 14.90 -6.74
C TYR A 46 -2.68 14.55 -5.48
N SER A 47 -3.41 13.43 -5.52
CA SER A 47 -4.18 12.94 -4.36
C SER A 47 -3.26 12.54 -3.21
N ILE A 48 -2.14 11.89 -3.50
CA ILE A 48 -1.10 11.56 -2.50
C ILE A 48 -0.51 12.85 -1.91
N TYR A 49 -0.21 13.86 -2.74
CA TYR A 49 0.30 15.16 -2.28
C TYR A 49 -0.67 15.88 -1.35
N GLN A 50 -1.98 15.78 -1.59
CA GLN A 50 -3.01 16.29 -0.68
C GLN A 50 -3.18 15.50 0.62
N GLY A 51 -2.35 14.47 0.87
CA GLY A 51 -2.46 13.62 2.05
C GLY A 51 -3.53 12.53 1.96
N LYS A 52 -4.16 12.34 0.79
CA LYS A 52 -5.18 11.29 0.56
C LYS A 52 -4.55 9.93 0.22
N ALA A 53 -3.33 9.68 0.69
CA ALA A 53 -2.64 8.41 0.48
C ALA A 53 -3.37 7.27 1.21
N ASP A 54 -3.92 7.52 2.40
CA ASP A 54 -4.85 6.60 3.08
C ASP A 54 -6.29 6.90 2.64
N TRP A 55 -6.69 6.34 1.51
CA TRP A 55 -8.02 6.51 0.93
C TRP A 55 -9.13 5.98 1.85
N ALA A 56 -8.87 4.89 2.59
CA ALA A 56 -9.84 4.29 3.49
C ALA A 56 -10.17 5.24 4.66
N HIS A 57 -9.17 5.88 5.23
CA HIS A 57 -9.40 6.89 6.26
C HIS A 57 -10.10 8.15 5.69
N TYR A 58 -9.67 8.65 4.53
CA TYR A 58 -10.27 9.86 3.94
C TYR A 58 -11.76 9.72 3.62
N TYR A 59 -12.23 8.51 3.25
CA TYR A 59 -13.65 8.24 3.00
C TYR A 59 -14.41 7.76 4.24
N GLY A 60 -13.79 7.78 5.43
CA GLY A 60 -14.43 7.39 6.70
C GLY A 60 -14.69 5.89 6.84
N LEU A 61 -14.01 5.05 6.04
CA LEU A 61 -14.10 3.59 6.14
C LEU A 61 -13.20 3.02 7.24
N LYS A 62 -12.23 3.81 7.70
CA LYS A 62 -11.25 3.45 8.72
C LYS A 62 -11.34 4.46 9.87
N SER A 63 -11.54 3.97 11.09
CA SER A 63 -11.61 4.84 12.27
C SER A 63 -10.25 5.47 12.59
N ASP A 64 -10.26 6.57 13.33
CA ASP A 64 -9.04 7.27 13.77
C ASP A 64 -8.14 6.34 14.60
N GLU A 65 -8.74 5.46 15.40
CA GLU A 65 -8.04 4.44 16.20
C GLU A 65 -7.31 3.42 15.32
N GLU A 66 -7.96 2.93 14.26
CA GLU A 66 -7.35 2.01 13.30
C GLU A 66 -6.27 2.68 12.47
N GLN A 67 -6.36 3.98 12.25
CA GLN A 67 -5.33 4.76 11.55
C GLN A 67 -4.09 4.96 12.42
N ALA A 68 -4.27 5.22 13.71
CA ALA A 68 -3.19 5.38 14.67
C ALA A 68 -2.45 4.05 14.95
N MET A 69 -3.11 2.92 14.77
CA MET A 69 -2.52 1.60 15.01
C MET A 69 -1.36 1.31 14.03
N PRO A 70 -0.17 0.94 14.53
CA PRO A 70 0.93 0.53 13.68
C PRO A 70 0.55 -0.68 12.80
N PRO A 71 0.97 -0.75 11.53
CA PRO A 71 0.62 -1.85 10.64
C PRO A 71 0.94 -3.23 11.23
N ALA A 72 2.08 -3.37 11.90
CA ALA A 72 2.48 -4.62 12.53
C ALA A 72 1.51 -5.07 13.64
N GLN A 73 0.99 -4.14 14.43
CA GLN A 73 -0.02 -4.44 15.45
C GLN A 73 -1.37 -4.77 14.82
N ALA A 74 -1.77 -4.03 13.77
CA ALA A 74 -2.99 -4.32 13.02
C ALA A 74 -2.96 -5.74 12.43
N TRP A 75 -1.83 -6.14 11.84
CA TRP A 75 -1.63 -7.50 11.32
C TRP A 75 -1.55 -8.57 12.42
N ALA A 76 -0.91 -8.29 13.56
CA ALA A 76 -0.89 -9.23 14.67
C ALA A 76 -2.31 -9.49 15.20
N LYS A 77 -3.15 -8.45 15.28
CA LYS A 77 -4.56 -8.56 15.70
C LYS A 77 -5.39 -9.35 14.70
N THR A 78 -5.23 -9.12 13.39
CA THR A 78 -5.98 -9.88 12.36
C THR A 78 -5.57 -11.35 12.28
N LEU A 79 -4.30 -11.66 12.58
CA LEU A 79 -3.77 -13.03 12.57
C LEU A 79 -3.89 -13.76 13.92
N GLY A 80 -4.36 -13.08 14.97
CA GLY A 80 -4.50 -13.65 16.32
C GLY A 80 -3.15 -13.96 17.00
N ILE A 81 -2.08 -13.27 16.63
CA ILE A 81 -0.74 -13.49 17.17
C ILE A 81 -0.63 -12.74 18.50
N LYS A 82 -0.53 -13.49 19.61
CA LYS A 82 -0.48 -12.93 20.97
C LYS A 82 0.90 -12.39 21.35
N ASN A 83 1.96 -13.06 20.91
CA ASN A 83 3.34 -12.74 21.25
C ASN A 83 4.19 -12.61 19.98
N ALA A 84 4.71 -11.42 19.68
CA ALA A 84 5.54 -11.19 18.50
C ALA A 84 6.57 -10.09 18.75
N LYS A 85 7.76 -10.24 18.18
CA LYS A 85 8.79 -9.20 18.19
C LYS A 85 8.73 -8.42 16.89
N VAL A 86 8.49 -7.11 16.97
CA VAL A 86 8.32 -6.24 15.81
C VAL A 86 9.60 -5.44 15.59
N TYR A 87 10.13 -5.51 14.37
CA TYR A 87 11.21 -4.65 13.90
C TYR A 87 10.67 -3.69 12.85
N ARG A 88 10.69 -2.39 13.13
CA ARG A 88 10.31 -1.36 12.17
C ARG A 88 11.55 -0.92 11.40
N ILE A 89 11.56 -1.17 10.10
CA ILE A 89 12.61 -0.74 9.18
C ILE A 89 12.05 0.39 8.31
N SER A 90 12.79 1.50 8.21
CA SER A 90 12.47 2.59 7.27
C SER A 90 13.70 2.88 6.41
N GLY A 91 13.53 2.79 5.09
CA GLY A 91 14.66 2.83 4.16
C GLY A 91 15.67 1.72 4.47
N PHE A 92 16.90 2.11 4.80
CA PHE A 92 17.99 1.19 5.13
C PHE A 92 18.32 1.12 6.63
N LYS A 93 17.52 1.75 7.50
CA LYS A 93 17.79 1.79 8.95
C LYS A 93 16.67 1.15 9.75
N LYS A 94 17.04 0.47 10.82
CA LYS A 94 16.12 0.03 11.86
C LYS A 94 15.71 1.25 12.69
N VAL A 95 14.42 1.58 12.68
CA VAL A 95 13.86 2.77 13.32
C VAL A 95 13.29 2.45 14.69
N ASP A 96 12.67 1.28 14.86
CA ASP A 96 12.01 0.93 16.11
C ASP A 96 12.04 -0.58 16.38
N GLU A 97 11.93 -0.93 17.66
CA GLU A 97 11.86 -2.30 18.14
C GLU A 97 10.94 -2.36 19.37
N TYR A 98 9.87 -3.14 19.25
CA TYR A 98 8.94 -3.36 20.35
C TYR A 98 8.41 -4.79 20.33
N GLU A 99 7.94 -5.24 21.49
CA GLU A 99 7.36 -6.57 21.65
C GLU A 99 5.85 -6.43 21.80
N ILE A 100 5.10 -7.26 21.09
CA ILE A 100 3.68 -7.47 21.32
C ILE A 100 3.59 -8.61 22.32
N VAL A 101 3.03 -8.35 23.50
CA VAL A 101 2.81 -9.36 24.54
C VAL A 101 1.33 -9.36 24.89
N GLU A 102 0.69 -10.53 24.81
CA GLU A 102 -0.76 -10.69 24.99
C GLU A 102 -1.64 -9.77 24.12
N GLY A 103 -1.12 -9.30 22.98
CA GLY A 103 -1.82 -8.39 22.07
C GLY A 103 -1.64 -6.89 22.36
N GLU A 104 -0.89 -6.53 23.40
CA GLU A 104 -0.54 -5.14 23.73
C GLU A 104 0.92 -4.82 23.34
N GLU A 105 1.18 -3.58 22.91
CA GLU A 105 2.54 -3.14 22.58
C GLU A 105 3.32 -2.79 23.85
N VAL A 106 4.41 -3.51 24.10
CA VAL A 106 5.38 -3.21 25.15
C VAL A 106 6.63 -2.63 24.51
N ARG A 107 6.83 -1.31 24.67
CA ARG A 107 8.08 -0.65 24.29
C ARG A 107 9.09 -0.76 25.41
N ARG A 108 10.23 -1.40 25.16
CA ARG A 108 11.39 -1.29 26.05
C ARG A 108 12.04 0.06 25.77
N THR A 109 11.79 1.05 26.63
CA THR A 109 12.55 2.30 26.62
C THR A 109 14.02 1.93 26.82
N LYS A 110 14.85 2.15 25.82
CA LYS A 110 16.30 2.11 26.03
C LYS A 110 16.62 3.24 27.00
N ILE A 111 16.96 2.88 28.23
CA ILE A 111 17.54 3.79 29.20
C ILE A 111 18.91 4.16 28.62
N ASP A 112 19.05 5.39 28.16
CA ASP A 112 20.34 5.98 27.82
C ASP A 112 21.16 6.07 29.10
N THR A 113 21.94 5.04 29.40
CA THR A 113 23.01 5.11 30.41
C THR A 113 24.11 6.02 29.86
N HIS A 114 23.96 7.33 30.08
CA HIS A 114 25.12 8.20 30.23
C HIS A 114 25.83 7.78 31.53
N PRO A 115 27.11 7.37 31.49
CA PRO A 115 27.88 7.26 32.71
C PRO A 115 28.13 8.69 33.21
N THR A 116 27.44 9.09 34.28
CA THR A 116 27.83 10.25 35.07
C THR A 116 29.17 9.90 35.70
N GLU A 117 30.25 10.50 35.20
CA GLU A 117 31.53 10.53 35.91
C GLU A 117 31.33 11.38 37.17
N GLU A 118 30.97 10.72 38.27
CA GLU A 118 30.97 11.32 39.60
C GLU A 118 32.41 11.51 40.05
N LEU A 119 32.76 12.80 40.18
CA LEU A 119 33.76 13.40 41.06
C LEU A 119 34.24 12.46 42.18
N GLN A 120 35.53 12.12 42.17
CA GLN A 120 36.26 11.74 43.37
C GLN A 120 37.21 12.87 43.72
N GLU A 121 37.03 13.37 44.95
CA GLU A 121 37.87 14.32 45.68
C GLU A 121 39.29 13.79 45.91
#